data_AF-A0A849R3A5-F1
#
_entry.id   AF-A0A849R3A5-F1
#
_cell.length_a   1.000
_cell.length_b   1.000
_cell.length_c   1.000
_cell.angle_alpha   90.00
_cell.angle_beta   90.00
_cell.angle_gamma   90.00
#
_symmetry.space_group_name_H-M   'P 1'
#
loop_
_entity.id
_entity.type
_entity.pdbx_description
1 polymer ?
#
loop_
_entity_poly.entity_id
_entity_poly.type
_entity_poly.pdbx_seq_one_letter_code
_entity_poly.pdbx_strand_id
1 'polypeptide(L)'
;MSEKQRGGIRKCLPVVLEELKEGIDIGALRDKGDCRHDTLYAIRDILSGAKLIFEEGGKWYYTCKKEKEELLKDYQEFKNKDEYDTKLNHSKNLLKQAIAEEESNEFNVDLYRFQDSYNFTFFLQHLKTGYPDIYKLYEKVEKNNFEMEEAFSALLQKIKEGTLERGVELSKYPEKFNDLQKEIDKMPENIFYSLKEYLNYFFDKDRKIKYTSAAMEVTFPIYSKEEQKEFIKYCSHSEDIKKLHSELVELTKERAKDYACLHIDIKSIIIKVVEDGEPLRGTCDRCPKVTIGRSP
;
A
#
# COMPACT_ATOMS: atom_id res chain seq x y z
N MET A 1 -9.04 37.83 -35.40
CA MET A 1 -10.52 37.79 -35.50
C MET A 1 -11.04 39.18 -35.87
N SER A 2 -11.99 39.25 -36.81
CA SER A 2 -12.66 40.49 -37.21
C SER A 2 -13.71 40.93 -36.19
N GLU A 3 -14.12 42.20 -36.23
CA GLU A 3 -15.13 42.76 -35.32
C GLU A 3 -16.51 42.13 -35.51
N LYS A 4 -16.86 41.81 -36.76
CA LYS A 4 -18.06 41.05 -37.14
C LYS A 4 -18.07 39.63 -36.53
N GLN A 5 -16.91 38.96 -36.49
CA GLN A 5 -16.77 37.63 -35.88
C GLN A 5 -16.85 37.71 -34.35
N ARG A 6 -16.25 38.73 -33.73
CA ARG A 6 -16.39 39.00 -32.28
C ARG A 6 -17.84 39.25 -31.87
N GLY A 7 -18.59 40.00 -32.67
CA GLY A 7 -20.02 40.24 -32.45
C GLY A 7 -20.86 38.96 -32.53
N GLY A 8 -20.59 38.11 -33.52
CA GLY A 8 -21.23 36.79 -33.64
C GLY A 8 -20.96 35.90 -32.43
N ILE A 9 -19.70 35.83 -31.96
CA ILE A 9 -19.33 35.02 -30.80
C ILE A 9 -20.06 35.50 -29.54
N ARG A 10 -20.11 36.82 -29.27
CA ARG A 10 -20.81 37.35 -28.08
C ARG A 10 -22.29 36.99 -28.05
N LYS A 11 -22.94 36.95 -29.21
CA LYS A 11 -24.35 36.59 -29.32
C LYS A 11 -24.59 35.09 -29.17
N CYS A 12 -23.72 34.27 -29.76
CA CYS A 12 -23.86 32.82 -29.81
C CYS A 12 -23.35 32.09 -28.57
N LEU A 13 -22.36 32.65 -27.88
CA LEU A 13 -21.71 32.00 -26.75
C LEU A 13 -22.69 31.61 -25.62
N PRO A 14 -23.66 32.44 -25.18
CA PRO A 14 -24.61 32.04 -24.15
C PRO A 14 -25.45 30.82 -24.53
N VAL A 15 -25.91 30.75 -25.79
CA VAL A 15 -26.71 29.63 -26.31
C VAL A 15 -25.87 28.34 -26.34
N VAL A 16 -24.61 28.45 -26.79
CA VAL A 16 -23.66 27.34 -26.77
C VAL A 16 -23.37 26.89 -25.34
N LEU A 17 -23.17 27.80 -24.39
CA LEU A 17 -22.89 27.41 -23.00
C LEU A 17 -24.09 26.70 -22.33
N GLU A 18 -25.32 27.09 -22.66
CA GLU A 18 -26.51 26.41 -22.14
C GLU A 18 -26.68 25.00 -22.73
N GLU A 19 -26.56 24.84 -24.06
CA GLU A 19 -26.75 23.54 -24.71
C GLU A 19 -25.60 22.56 -24.40
N LEU A 20 -24.40 23.06 -24.03
CA LEU A 20 -23.27 22.22 -23.57
C LEU A 20 -23.58 21.42 -22.29
N LYS A 21 -24.58 21.83 -21.49
CA LYS A 21 -24.99 21.09 -20.27
C LYS A 21 -25.53 19.70 -20.61
N GLU A 22 -26.19 19.54 -21.74
CA GLU A 22 -26.81 18.28 -22.20
C GLU A 22 -25.99 17.58 -23.30
N GLY A 23 -25.08 18.32 -23.93
CA GLY A 23 -24.22 17.84 -25.02
C GLY A 23 -24.67 18.36 -26.36
N ILE A 24 -23.81 19.13 -27.02
CA ILE A 24 -24.15 19.81 -28.27
C ILE A 24 -23.90 18.91 -29.47
N ASP A 25 -24.93 18.75 -30.30
CA ASP A 25 -24.78 18.38 -31.71
C ASP A 25 -24.68 19.65 -32.57
N ILE A 26 -23.55 19.82 -33.25
CA ILE A 26 -23.26 20.98 -34.09
C ILE A 26 -24.26 21.10 -35.25
N GLY A 27 -24.70 19.97 -35.80
CA GLY A 27 -25.69 19.92 -36.88
C GLY A 27 -27.03 20.46 -36.41
N ALA A 28 -27.50 19.99 -35.26
CA ALA A 28 -28.76 20.44 -34.67
C ALA A 28 -28.72 21.94 -34.30
N LEU A 29 -27.60 22.44 -33.78
CA LEU A 29 -27.47 23.85 -33.38
C LEU A 29 -27.38 24.79 -34.58
N ARG A 30 -26.81 24.33 -35.70
CA ARG A 30 -26.82 25.04 -36.98
C ARG A 30 -28.23 25.14 -37.54
N ASP A 31 -28.99 24.06 -37.47
CA ASP A 31 -30.33 23.97 -38.07
C ASP A 31 -31.40 24.74 -37.26
N LYS A 32 -31.15 25.00 -35.97
CA LYS A 32 -31.93 25.95 -35.15
C LYS A 32 -31.78 27.43 -35.57
N GLY A 33 -30.85 27.75 -36.48
CA GLY A 33 -30.76 29.06 -37.14
C GLY A 33 -30.12 30.20 -36.33
N ASP A 34 -29.78 29.98 -35.06
CA ASP A 34 -29.30 31.06 -34.18
C ASP A 34 -27.81 31.41 -34.35
N CYS A 35 -27.01 30.51 -34.94
CA CYS A 35 -25.57 30.68 -35.05
C CYS A 35 -24.99 30.25 -36.40
N ARG A 36 -24.15 31.11 -36.98
CA ARG A 36 -23.43 30.81 -38.23
C ARG A 36 -22.36 29.75 -37.99
N HIS A 37 -22.16 28.89 -38.97
CA HIS A 37 -21.18 27.80 -38.94
C HIS A 37 -19.78 28.27 -38.50
N ASP A 38 -19.21 29.28 -39.15
CA ASP A 38 -17.87 29.80 -38.81
C ASP A 38 -17.79 30.36 -37.38
N THR A 39 -18.91 30.83 -36.83
CA THR A 39 -18.98 31.36 -35.45
C THR A 39 -18.99 30.22 -34.43
N LEU A 40 -19.67 29.11 -34.73
CA LEU A 40 -19.67 27.92 -33.88
C LEU A 40 -18.30 27.26 -33.81
N TYR A 41 -17.60 27.13 -34.94
CA TYR A 41 -16.23 26.62 -34.96
C TYR A 41 -15.26 27.54 -34.23
N ALA A 42 -15.40 28.86 -34.39
CA ALA A 42 -14.59 29.80 -33.62
C ALA A 42 -14.83 29.69 -32.10
N ILE A 43 -16.08 29.47 -31.66
CA ILE A 43 -16.39 29.23 -30.24
C ILE A 43 -15.78 27.92 -29.76
N ARG A 44 -15.89 26.84 -30.55
CA ARG A 44 -15.27 25.55 -30.25
C ARG A 44 -13.78 25.69 -30.05
N ASP A 45 -13.09 26.35 -30.97
CA ASP A 45 -11.63 26.48 -30.92
C ASP A 45 -11.20 27.27 -29.67
N ILE A 46 -11.96 28.31 -29.29
CA ILE A 46 -11.72 29.06 -28.05
C ILE A 46 -11.92 28.17 -26.82
N LEU A 47 -13.05 27.47 -26.73
CA LEU A 47 -13.39 26.63 -25.57
C LEU A 47 -12.47 25.41 -25.45
N SER A 48 -12.12 24.77 -26.57
CA SER A 48 -11.20 23.64 -26.64
C SER A 48 -9.77 24.08 -26.35
N GLY A 49 -9.33 25.22 -26.88
CA GLY A 49 -8.03 25.82 -26.55
C GLY A 49 -7.90 26.18 -25.08
N ALA A 50 -9.00 26.58 -24.43
CA ALA A 50 -9.10 26.79 -22.99
C ALA A 50 -9.31 25.49 -22.18
N LYS A 51 -9.37 24.33 -22.85
CA LYS A 51 -9.64 23.01 -22.26
C LYS A 51 -10.95 22.91 -21.46
N LEU A 52 -11.96 23.71 -21.82
CA LEU A 52 -13.27 23.74 -21.17
C LEU A 52 -14.25 22.71 -21.73
N ILE A 53 -13.99 22.20 -22.93
CA ILE A 53 -14.83 21.20 -23.60
C ILE A 53 -14.01 20.05 -24.20
N PHE A 54 -14.65 18.89 -24.34
CA PHE A 54 -14.14 17.74 -25.07
C PHE A 54 -15.20 17.22 -26.06
N GLU A 55 -14.79 16.39 -27.02
CA GLU A 55 -15.66 15.80 -28.03
C GLU A 55 -15.77 14.28 -27.86
N GLU A 56 -16.99 13.78 -27.87
CA GLU A 56 -17.30 12.35 -27.81
C GLU A 56 -18.55 12.04 -28.63
N GLY A 57 -18.49 11.02 -29.49
CA GLY A 57 -19.64 10.63 -30.32
C GLY A 57 -20.16 11.74 -31.26
N GLY A 58 -19.28 12.67 -31.68
CA GLY A 58 -19.66 13.82 -32.52
C GLY A 58 -20.38 14.95 -31.77
N LYS A 59 -20.46 14.86 -30.44
CA LYS A 59 -21.03 15.91 -29.57
C LYS A 59 -19.97 16.56 -28.69
N TRP A 60 -20.21 17.81 -28.31
CA TRP A 60 -19.34 18.53 -27.38
C TRP A 60 -19.93 18.59 -25.98
N TYR A 61 -19.07 18.41 -24.98
CA TYR A 61 -19.42 18.40 -23.56
C TYR A 61 -18.42 19.24 -22.76
N TYR A 62 -18.83 19.73 -21.59
CA TYR A 62 -17.89 20.34 -20.64
C TYR A 62 -16.85 19.33 -20.14
N THR A 63 -15.59 19.73 -20.01
CA THR A 63 -14.53 18.89 -19.42
C THR A 63 -14.88 18.40 -18.02
N CYS A 64 -15.57 19.22 -17.22
CA CYS A 64 -16.06 18.82 -15.90
C CYS A 64 -17.03 17.65 -15.94
N LYS A 65 -17.72 17.40 -17.07
CA LYS A 65 -18.56 16.21 -17.25
C LYS A 65 -17.69 14.96 -17.39
N LYS A 66 -16.59 15.00 -18.14
CA LYS A 66 -15.62 13.92 -18.22
C LYS A 66 -14.95 13.66 -16.87
N GLU A 67 -14.51 14.71 -16.20
CA GLU A 67 -13.93 14.61 -14.85
C GLU A 67 -14.96 14.05 -13.86
N LYS A 68 -16.21 14.50 -13.93
CA LYS A 68 -17.32 13.94 -13.15
C LYS A 68 -17.58 12.48 -13.51
N GLU A 69 -17.55 12.08 -14.78
CA GLU A 69 -17.76 10.68 -15.20
C GLU A 69 -16.59 9.78 -14.79
N GLU A 70 -15.35 10.27 -14.85
CA GLU A 70 -14.18 9.59 -14.29
C GLU A 70 -14.26 9.48 -12.76
N LEU A 71 -14.71 10.53 -12.06
CA LEU A 71 -15.02 10.48 -10.63
C LEU A 71 -16.17 9.52 -10.31
N LEU A 72 -17.20 9.45 -11.17
CA LEU A 72 -18.37 8.59 -11.01
C LEU A 72 -18.07 7.11 -11.24
N LYS A 73 -17.10 6.76 -12.10
CA LYS A 73 -16.58 5.38 -12.22
C LYS A 73 -16.02 4.86 -10.89
N ASP A 74 -15.52 5.77 -10.08
CA ASP A 74 -14.91 5.52 -8.78
C ASP A 74 -15.87 5.71 -7.59
N TYR A 75 -17.07 6.24 -7.85
CA TYR A 75 -18.02 6.66 -6.81
C TYR A 75 -19.02 5.55 -6.48
N GLN A 76 -19.19 5.26 -5.19
CA GLN A 76 -20.30 4.45 -4.70
C GLN A 76 -21.56 5.31 -4.64
N GLU A 77 -22.62 4.92 -5.35
CA GLU A 77 -23.91 5.60 -5.22
C GLU A 77 -24.65 5.09 -3.98
N PHE A 78 -24.96 6.02 -3.06
CA PHE A 78 -25.79 5.77 -1.89
C PHE A 78 -27.15 6.42 -2.09
N LYS A 79 -28.22 5.72 -1.66
CA LYS A 79 -29.60 6.21 -1.85
C LYS A 79 -29.89 7.50 -1.07
N ASN A 80 -29.26 7.67 0.09
CA ASN A 80 -29.43 8.84 0.95
C ASN A 80 -28.19 9.03 1.85
N LYS A 81 -28.17 10.15 2.57
CA LYS A 81 -27.09 10.50 3.50
C LYS A 81 -26.95 9.50 4.65
N ASP A 82 -28.06 8.94 5.14
CA ASP A 82 -28.02 7.99 6.26
C ASP A 82 -27.29 6.69 5.87
N GLU A 83 -27.50 6.17 4.65
CA GLU A 83 -26.79 5.02 4.12
C GLU A 83 -25.28 5.31 3.96
N TYR A 84 -24.94 6.52 3.49
CA TYR A 84 -23.56 7.00 3.41
C TYR A 84 -22.89 7.04 4.80
N ASP A 85 -23.52 7.72 5.76
CA ASP A 85 -23.00 7.89 7.11
C ASP A 85 -22.86 6.53 7.83
N THR A 86 -23.81 5.61 7.59
CA THR A 86 -23.74 4.23 8.11
C THR A 86 -22.53 3.48 7.56
N LYS A 87 -22.28 3.58 6.24
CA LYS A 87 -21.12 2.94 5.60
C LYS A 87 -19.81 3.58 6.00
N LEU A 88 -19.77 4.91 6.14
CA LEU A 88 -18.60 5.65 6.60
C LEU A 88 -18.24 5.26 8.03
N ASN A 89 -19.22 5.20 8.93
CA ASN A 89 -19.01 4.76 10.31
C ASN A 89 -18.52 3.31 10.38
N HIS A 90 -19.07 2.41 9.55
CA HIS A 90 -18.54 1.06 9.42
C HIS A 90 -17.07 1.05 8.98
N SER A 91 -16.72 1.85 7.97
CA SER A 91 -15.36 1.97 7.45
C SER A 91 -14.38 2.49 8.50
N LYS A 92 -14.76 3.56 9.23
CA LYS A 92 -13.97 4.11 10.35
C LYS A 92 -13.80 3.09 11.46
N ASN A 93 -14.84 2.34 11.80
CA ASN A 93 -14.77 1.30 12.83
C ASN A 93 -13.82 0.16 12.46
N LEU A 94 -13.77 -0.24 11.18
CA LEU A 94 -12.80 -1.23 10.71
C LEU A 94 -11.36 -0.72 10.89
N LEU A 95 -11.11 0.55 10.55
CA LEU A 95 -9.78 1.15 10.56
C LEU A 95 -9.32 1.67 11.93
N LYS A 96 -10.21 1.66 12.95
CA LYS A 96 -9.92 2.23 14.27
C LYS A 96 -8.64 1.69 14.92
N GLN A 97 -8.32 0.42 14.69
CA GLN A 97 -7.12 -0.22 15.26
C GLN A 97 -5.84 0.05 14.45
N ALA A 98 -5.96 0.56 13.22
CA ALA A 98 -4.82 0.95 12.38
C ALA A 98 -4.28 2.34 12.74
N ILE A 99 -5.10 3.17 13.39
CA ILE A 99 -4.78 4.54 13.76
C ILE A 99 -4.23 4.50 15.20
N ALA A 100 -2.93 4.75 15.37
CA ALA A 100 -2.38 4.90 16.71
C ALA A 100 -2.90 6.22 17.33
N GLU A 101 -3.43 6.15 18.55
CA GLU A 101 -3.69 7.34 19.37
C GLU A 101 -2.34 7.86 19.90
N GLU A 102 -1.55 8.55 19.08
CA GLU A 102 -0.39 9.31 19.56
C GLU A 102 -0.69 10.82 19.52
N GLU A 103 -0.21 11.54 20.54
CA GLU A 103 -0.43 12.97 20.80
C GLU A 103 0.18 13.91 19.73
N SER A 104 0.81 13.37 18.68
CA SER A 104 1.38 14.13 17.58
C SER A 104 0.44 14.15 16.38
N ASN A 105 0.20 15.33 15.79
CA ASN A 105 -0.68 15.58 14.64
C ASN A 105 -0.32 14.84 13.31
N GLU A 106 0.49 13.79 13.33
CA GLU A 106 0.79 12.95 12.18
C GLU A 106 0.07 11.60 12.32
N PHE A 107 -0.75 11.22 11.33
CA PHE A 107 -1.35 9.88 11.24
C PHE A 107 -0.25 8.82 11.12
N ASN A 108 0.12 8.24 12.27
CA ASN A 108 1.00 7.09 12.35
C ASN A 108 0.16 5.82 12.16
N VAL A 109 0.32 5.17 10.99
CA VAL A 109 -0.40 3.94 10.65
C VAL A 109 0.48 2.75 10.98
N ASP A 110 0.10 2.03 12.04
CA ASP A 110 0.73 0.77 12.44
C ASP A 110 0.03 -0.41 11.74
N LEU A 111 0.49 -0.73 10.53
CA LEU A 111 -0.06 -1.84 9.76
C LEU A 111 0.20 -3.20 10.39
N TYR A 112 1.29 -3.37 11.12
CA TYR A 112 1.59 -4.63 11.79
C TYR A 112 0.54 -4.93 12.87
N ARG A 113 0.29 -3.94 13.74
CA ARG A 113 -0.78 -4.06 14.74
C ARG A 113 -2.15 -4.19 14.10
N PHE A 114 -2.38 -3.54 12.97
CA PHE A 114 -3.65 -3.67 12.26
C PHE A 114 -3.84 -5.07 11.67
N GLN A 115 -2.82 -5.68 11.09
CA GLN A 115 -2.87 -7.03 10.52
C GLN A 115 -3.26 -8.09 11.55
N ASP A 116 -2.76 -7.97 12.78
CA ASP A 116 -3.12 -8.86 13.90
C ASP A 116 -4.54 -8.64 14.44
N SER A 117 -5.25 -7.63 13.91
CA SER A 117 -6.56 -7.24 14.40
C SER A 117 -7.69 -8.05 13.78
N TYR A 118 -8.73 -8.30 14.57
CA TYR A 118 -9.94 -8.97 14.08
C TYR A 118 -10.64 -8.22 12.94
N ASN A 119 -10.49 -6.89 12.88
CA ASN A 119 -11.06 -6.08 11.82
C ASN A 119 -10.33 -6.23 10.48
N PHE A 120 -9.07 -6.68 10.49
CA PHE A 120 -8.26 -6.81 9.28
C PHE A 120 -8.87 -7.78 8.27
N THR A 121 -9.46 -8.89 8.73
CA THR A 121 -10.14 -9.84 7.84
C THR A 121 -11.25 -9.19 7.03
N PHE A 122 -12.06 -8.32 7.67
CA PHE A 122 -13.12 -7.60 6.98
C PHE A 122 -12.58 -6.49 6.10
N PHE A 123 -11.53 -5.80 6.54
CA PHE A 123 -10.81 -4.83 5.72
C PHE A 123 -10.23 -5.47 4.44
N LEU A 124 -9.66 -6.66 4.52
CA LEU A 124 -9.19 -7.43 3.36
C LEU A 124 -10.33 -7.76 2.39
N GLN A 125 -11.54 -8.07 2.87
CA GLN A 125 -12.70 -8.25 1.98
C GLN A 125 -13.03 -6.95 1.23
N HIS A 126 -12.90 -5.79 1.89
CA HIS A 126 -13.04 -4.49 1.23
C HIS A 126 -11.95 -4.26 0.17
N LEU A 127 -10.69 -4.58 0.47
CA LEU A 127 -9.61 -4.51 -0.51
C LEU A 127 -9.91 -5.40 -1.72
N LYS A 128 -10.29 -6.66 -1.48
CA LYS A 128 -10.58 -7.63 -2.53
C LYS A 128 -11.69 -7.18 -3.49
N THR A 129 -12.73 -6.55 -2.95
CA THR A 129 -13.94 -6.22 -3.71
C THR A 129 -14.00 -4.79 -4.24
N GLY A 130 -13.19 -3.88 -3.68
CA GLY A 130 -13.20 -2.45 -4.01
C GLY A 130 -11.84 -1.83 -4.31
N TYR A 131 -10.74 -2.55 -4.09
CA TYR A 131 -9.36 -2.12 -4.36
C TYR A 131 -8.51 -3.30 -4.89
N PRO A 132 -8.88 -3.91 -6.02
CA PRO A 132 -8.31 -5.18 -6.47
C PRO A 132 -6.80 -5.13 -6.70
N ASP A 133 -6.25 -3.98 -7.11
CA ASP A 133 -4.80 -3.85 -7.31
C ASP A 133 -4.02 -3.81 -5.99
N ILE A 134 -4.56 -3.14 -4.97
CA ILE A 134 -4.00 -3.14 -3.61
C ILE A 134 -4.14 -4.54 -2.99
N TYR A 135 -5.24 -5.24 -3.25
CA TYR A 135 -5.41 -6.63 -2.80
C TYR A 135 -4.39 -7.58 -3.45
N LYS A 136 -4.13 -7.47 -4.76
CA LYS A 136 -3.07 -8.26 -5.43
C LYS A 136 -1.69 -7.97 -4.84
N LEU A 137 -1.40 -6.72 -4.51
CA LEU A 137 -0.15 -6.35 -3.85
C LEU A 137 -0.04 -7.00 -2.47
N TYR A 138 -1.13 -7.04 -1.70
CA TYR A 138 -1.19 -7.79 -0.44
C TYR A 138 -0.92 -9.30 -0.66
N GLU A 139 -1.56 -9.94 -1.64
CA GLU A 139 -1.30 -11.36 -1.96
C GLU A 139 0.17 -11.60 -2.33
N LYS A 140 0.79 -10.66 -3.06
CA LYS A 140 2.22 -10.73 -3.39
C LYS A 140 3.09 -10.66 -2.14
N VAL A 141 2.80 -9.73 -1.23
CA VAL A 141 3.53 -9.61 0.05
C VAL A 141 3.40 -10.87 0.89
N GLU A 142 2.21 -11.46 0.99
CA GLU A 142 1.99 -12.73 1.71
C GLU A 142 2.75 -13.89 1.09
N LYS A 143 2.79 -13.96 -0.24
CA LYS A 143 3.60 -14.97 -0.95
C LYS A 143 5.09 -14.79 -0.64
N ASN A 144 5.60 -13.56 -0.67
CA ASN A 144 6.99 -13.28 -0.32
C ASN A 144 7.29 -13.64 1.14
N ASN A 145 6.35 -13.39 2.07
CA ASN A 145 6.50 -13.81 3.47
C ASN A 145 6.66 -15.33 3.59
N PHE A 146 5.86 -16.10 2.86
CA PHE A 146 5.96 -17.56 2.83
C PHE A 146 7.29 -18.04 2.24
N GLU A 147 7.72 -17.48 1.10
CA GLU A 147 9.00 -17.84 0.48
C GLU A 147 10.20 -17.49 1.39
N MET A 148 10.12 -16.36 2.10
CA MET A 148 11.12 -15.98 3.11
C MET A 148 11.16 -16.95 4.29
N GLU A 149 10.01 -17.44 4.76
CA GLU A 149 9.92 -18.44 5.83
C GLU A 149 10.58 -19.77 5.42
N GLU A 150 10.36 -20.22 4.19
CA GLU A 150 11.01 -21.42 3.65
C GLU A 150 12.53 -21.22 3.54
N ALA A 151 12.98 -20.11 2.94
CA ALA A 151 14.40 -19.81 2.76
C ALA A 151 15.13 -19.68 4.11
N PHE A 152 14.50 -19.02 5.08
CA PHE A 152 15.03 -18.91 6.43
C PHE A 152 15.13 -20.27 7.12
N SER A 153 14.07 -21.09 7.05
CA SER A 153 14.06 -22.42 7.67
C SER A 153 15.17 -23.31 7.09
N ALA A 154 15.40 -23.25 5.78
CA ALA A 154 16.47 -23.97 5.11
C ALA A 154 17.87 -23.49 5.57
N LEU A 155 18.09 -22.18 5.64
CA LEU A 155 19.33 -21.58 6.13
C LEU A 155 19.61 -22.01 7.58
N LEU A 156 18.61 -21.90 8.45
CA LEU A 156 18.69 -22.26 9.85
C LEU A 156 19.03 -23.74 10.02
N GLN A 157 18.36 -24.62 9.28
CA GLN A 157 18.67 -26.05 9.33
C GLN A 157 20.14 -26.31 8.95
N LYS A 158 20.64 -25.70 7.89
CA LYS A 158 22.05 -25.87 7.46
C LYS A 158 23.05 -25.35 8.49
N ILE A 159 22.74 -24.23 9.12
CA ILE A 159 23.53 -23.69 10.23
C ILE A 159 23.53 -24.67 11.41
N LYS A 160 22.36 -25.21 11.79
CA LYS A 160 22.22 -26.21 12.88
C LYS A 160 23.00 -27.50 12.63
N GLU A 161 22.97 -28.00 11.40
CA GLU A 161 23.80 -29.15 10.98
C GLU A 161 25.29 -28.84 11.23
N GLY A 162 25.75 -27.66 10.77
CA GLY A 162 27.13 -27.22 10.96
C GLY A 162 27.53 -26.97 12.41
N THR A 163 26.60 -26.57 13.28
CA THR A 163 26.84 -26.40 14.72
C THR A 163 26.96 -27.73 15.43
N LEU A 164 26.11 -28.71 15.09
CA LEU A 164 26.11 -30.06 15.65
C LEU A 164 27.42 -30.80 15.32
N GLU A 165 27.89 -30.70 14.08
CA GLU A 165 29.17 -31.28 13.64
C GLU A 165 30.38 -30.75 14.43
N ARG A 166 30.28 -29.52 14.94
CA ARG A 166 31.39 -28.79 15.57
C ARG A 166 31.26 -28.66 17.09
N GLY A 167 30.19 -29.20 17.68
CA GLY A 167 29.94 -29.07 19.11
C GLY A 167 29.65 -27.64 19.58
N VAL A 168 29.17 -26.77 18.68
CA VAL A 168 28.75 -25.40 18.99
C VAL A 168 27.22 -25.41 19.16
N GLU A 169 26.65 -24.58 20.05
CA GLU A 169 25.20 -24.47 20.23
C GLU A 169 24.76 -22.99 20.10
N LEU A 170 23.84 -22.66 19.21
CA LEU A 170 23.44 -21.25 19.07
C LEU A 170 22.41 -20.89 20.14
N SER A 171 22.72 -19.92 21.00
CA SER A 171 21.93 -19.59 22.19
C SER A 171 20.64 -18.79 21.90
N LYS A 172 20.59 -18.07 20.77
CA LYS A 172 19.49 -17.16 20.41
C LYS A 172 19.09 -17.27 18.94
N TYR A 173 18.99 -18.47 18.38
CA TYR A 173 18.43 -18.55 17.04
C TYR A 173 16.91 -18.47 17.09
N PRO A 174 16.25 -17.56 16.34
CA PRO A 174 14.80 -17.55 16.26
C PRO A 174 14.31 -18.90 15.75
N GLU A 175 13.51 -19.59 16.58
CA GLU A 175 12.95 -20.90 16.24
C GLU A 175 11.78 -20.79 15.26
N LYS A 176 11.20 -19.59 15.12
CA LYS A 176 10.06 -19.28 14.26
C LYS A 176 10.36 -18.07 13.39
N PHE A 177 9.80 -18.06 12.19
CA PHE A 177 9.94 -16.96 11.23
C PHE A 177 9.45 -15.61 11.79
N ASN A 178 8.32 -15.59 12.51
CA ASN A 178 7.81 -14.36 13.14
C ASN A 178 8.78 -13.73 14.14
N ASP A 179 9.61 -14.54 14.80
CA ASP A 179 10.63 -14.04 15.73
C ASP A 179 11.83 -13.47 14.96
N LEU A 180 12.22 -14.11 13.86
CA LEU A 180 13.21 -13.55 12.94
C LEU A 180 12.72 -12.23 12.34
N GLN A 181 11.47 -12.14 11.91
CA GLN A 181 10.93 -10.94 11.26
C GLN A 181 10.96 -9.74 12.20
N LYS A 182 10.59 -9.94 13.47
CA LYS A 182 10.73 -8.92 14.53
C LYS A 182 12.17 -8.51 14.78
N GLU A 183 13.12 -9.41 14.59
CA GLU A 183 14.55 -9.11 14.77
C GLU A 183 15.15 -8.46 13.51
N ILE A 184 14.79 -8.88 12.30
CA ILE A 184 15.18 -8.24 11.03
C ILE A 184 14.70 -6.80 11.01
N ASP A 185 13.45 -6.54 11.39
CA ASP A 185 12.88 -5.19 11.43
C ASP A 185 13.59 -4.28 12.46
N LYS A 186 14.30 -4.85 13.46
CA LYS A 186 15.15 -4.13 14.42
C LYS A 186 16.63 -4.07 14.01
N MET A 187 17.07 -4.93 13.09
CA MET A 187 18.45 -4.98 12.64
C MET A 187 18.71 -3.80 11.68
N PRO A 188 19.78 -3.03 11.91
CA PRO A 188 20.31 -2.15 10.88
C PRO A 188 20.54 -2.93 9.58
N GLU A 189 20.02 -2.43 8.46
CA GLU A 189 20.10 -3.09 7.13
C GLU A 189 21.50 -3.61 6.79
N ASN A 190 22.53 -2.83 7.13
CA ASN A 190 23.94 -3.15 6.87
C ASN A 190 24.44 -4.40 7.63
N ILE A 191 23.78 -4.82 8.71
CA ILE A 191 24.12 -6.03 9.47
C ILE A 191 23.55 -7.28 8.77
N PHE A 192 22.32 -7.21 8.28
CA PHE A 192 21.63 -8.36 7.67
C PHE A 192 22.27 -8.79 6.33
N TYR A 193 22.76 -7.83 5.54
CA TYR A 193 23.36 -8.11 4.23
C TYR A 193 24.74 -8.77 4.29
N SER A 194 25.37 -8.86 5.46
CA SER A 194 26.66 -9.54 5.65
C SER A 194 26.42 -10.84 6.42
N LEU A 195 26.67 -11.99 5.78
CA LEU A 195 26.55 -13.30 6.45
C LEU A 195 27.34 -13.34 7.78
N LYS A 196 28.51 -12.72 7.80
CA LYS A 196 29.33 -12.62 9.02
C LYS A 196 28.64 -11.82 10.11
N GLU A 197 28.12 -10.64 9.80
CA GLU A 197 27.47 -9.77 10.79
C GLU A 197 26.11 -10.32 11.22
N TYR A 198 25.38 -10.95 10.29
CA TYR A 198 24.19 -11.74 10.56
C TYR A 198 24.48 -12.87 11.57
N LEU A 199 25.52 -13.67 11.34
CA LEU A 199 25.90 -14.74 12.28
C LEU A 199 26.35 -14.18 13.63
N ASN A 200 27.13 -13.09 13.64
CA ASN A 200 27.54 -12.39 14.86
C ASN A 200 26.34 -11.94 15.71
N TYR A 201 25.23 -11.56 15.09
CA TYR A 201 24.02 -11.13 15.79
C TYR A 201 23.46 -12.22 16.71
N PHE A 202 23.54 -13.49 16.32
CA PHE A 202 23.00 -14.61 17.07
C PHE A 202 23.95 -15.17 18.14
N PHE A 203 25.19 -14.70 18.17
CA PHE A 203 26.11 -14.97 19.27
C PHE A 203 25.83 -13.99 20.41
N ASP A 204 24.86 -14.32 21.26
CA ASP A 204 24.55 -13.48 22.41
C ASP A 204 25.71 -13.43 23.41
N LYS A 205 26.04 -12.21 23.81
CA LYS A 205 27.13 -11.87 24.73
C LYS A 205 26.72 -12.24 26.15
N ASP A 206 27.30 -13.34 26.62
CA ASP A 206 27.49 -13.70 28.02
C ASP A 206 26.28 -14.25 28.81
N ARG A 207 26.50 -15.40 29.46
CA ARG A 207 25.67 -15.85 30.57
C ARG A 207 26.21 -15.21 31.85
N LYS A 208 25.38 -14.45 32.57
CA LYS A 208 25.67 -14.06 33.96
C LYS A 208 25.46 -15.26 34.87
N ILE A 209 26.54 -15.90 35.32
CA ILE A 209 26.46 -16.94 36.35
C ILE A 209 26.66 -16.25 37.70
N LYS A 210 25.62 -16.25 38.55
CA LYS A 210 25.72 -15.78 39.93
C LYS A 210 26.32 -16.87 40.81
N TYR A 211 27.59 -16.73 41.19
CA TYR A 211 28.18 -17.55 42.24
C TYR A 211 27.76 -16.99 43.60
N THR A 212 26.99 -17.77 44.36
CA THR A 212 26.66 -17.44 45.76
C THR A 212 27.75 -17.95 46.70
N SER A 213 28.86 -17.22 46.76
CA SER A 213 29.67 -17.08 47.98
C SER A 213 30.55 -15.84 47.81
N ALA A 214 30.08 -14.71 48.34
CA ALA A 214 30.59 -13.35 48.12
C ALA A 214 30.33 -12.79 46.69
N ALA A 215 29.69 -11.62 46.63
CA ALA A 215 29.10 -11.03 45.44
C ALA A 215 30.13 -10.61 44.36
N MET A 216 30.55 -11.55 43.52
CA MET A 216 31.10 -11.26 42.19
C MET A 216 30.17 -11.85 41.13
N GLU A 217 29.53 -10.98 40.34
CA GLU A 217 28.96 -11.39 39.05
C GLU A 217 30.11 -11.50 38.06
N VAL A 218 30.45 -12.74 37.66
CA VAL A 218 31.41 -12.97 36.59
C VAL A 218 30.66 -13.36 35.33
N THR A 219 30.89 -12.57 34.30
CA THR A 219 30.29 -12.66 32.99
C THR A 219 31.20 -13.52 32.12
N PHE A 220 30.77 -14.73 31.75
CA PHE A 220 31.54 -15.59 30.85
C PHE A 220 30.81 -15.73 29.50
N PRO A 221 31.51 -15.57 28.36
CA PRO A 221 30.96 -15.94 27.08
C PRO A 221 30.78 -17.46 27.05
N ILE A 222 29.66 -17.93 26.49
CA ILE A 222 29.32 -19.37 26.38
C ILE A 222 30.33 -20.10 25.47
N TYR A 223 30.99 -19.36 24.58
CA TYR A 223 31.99 -19.83 23.62
C TYR A 223 33.26 -19.00 23.72
N SER A 224 34.41 -19.62 23.49
CA SER A 224 35.64 -18.86 23.23
C SER A 224 35.50 -18.02 21.97
N LYS A 225 36.21 -16.89 21.91
CA LYS A 225 36.24 -16.05 20.70
C LYS A 225 36.80 -16.83 19.51
N GLU A 226 37.62 -17.81 19.77
CA GLU A 226 38.25 -18.70 18.81
C GLU A 226 37.22 -19.64 18.17
N GLU A 227 36.38 -20.31 18.97
CA GLU A 227 35.29 -21.18 18.47
C GLU A 227 34.27 -20.40 17.63
N GLN A 228 33.91 -19.18 18.06
CA GLN A 228 33.04 -18.30 17.29
C GLN A 228 33.65 -17.93 15.93
N LYS A 229 34.92 -17.53 15.92
CA LYS A 229 35.63 -17.19 14.68
C LYS A 229 35.74 -18.38 13.74
N GLU A 230 36.01 -19.56 14.27
CA GLU A 230 36.13 -20.78 13.48
C GLU A 230 34.79 -21.19 12.85
N PHE A 231 33.70 -21.11 13.62
CA PHE A 231 32.36 -21.37 13.11
C PHE A 231 31.94 -20.37 12.04
N ILE A 232 32.15 -19.07 12.29
CA ILE A 232 31.86 -18.03 11.30
C ILE A 232 32.68 -18.25 10.03
N LYS A 233 33.97 -18.61 10.17
CA LYS A 233 34.84 -18.95 9.05
C LYS A 233 34.26 -20.13 8.27
N TYR A 234 33.83 -21.20 8.94
CA TYR A 234 33.16 -22.34 8.29
C TYR A 234 31.95 -21.91 7.48
N CYS A 235 30.99 -21.19 8.08
CA CYS A 235 29.80 -20.72 7.38
C CYS A 235 30.16 -19.82 6.19
N SER A 236 31.20 -19.00 6.35
CA SER A 236 31.72 -18.12 5.31
C SER A 236 32.48 -18.84 4.20
N HIS A 237 32.79 -20.13 4.35
CA HIS A 237 33.39 -20.99 3.30
C HIS A 237 32.40 -22.01 2.74
N SER A 238 31.23 -22.18 3.36
CA SER A 238 30.18 -23.08 2.87
C SER A 238 29.39 -22.40 1.74
N GLU A 239 29.49 -22.95 0.53
CA GLU A 239 28.75 -22.44 -0.63
C GLU A 239 27.23 -22.56 -0.46
N ASP A 240 26.76 -23.63 0.18
CA ASP A 240 25.32 -23.83 0.45
C ASP A 240 24.78 -22.75 1.40
N ILE A 241 25.51 -22.45 2.48
CA ILE A 241 25.08 -21.43 3.46
C ILE A 241 25.10 -20.04 2.82
N LYS A 242 26.14 -19.71 2.03
CA LYS A 242 26.20 -18.44 1.30
C LYS A 242 25.04 -18.29 0.32
N LYS A 243 24.72 -19.35 -0.42
CA LYS A 243 23.63 -19.35 -1.39
C LYS A 243 22.29 -19.10 -0.70
N LEU A 244 21.99 -19.86 0.35
CA LEU A 244 20.74 -19.70 1.12
C LEU A 244 20.63 -18.32 1.78
N HIS A 245 21.73 -17.78 2.34
CA HIS A 245 21.74 -16.42 2.88
C HIS A 245 21.52 -15.36 1.80
N SER A 246 22.12 -15.53 0.62
CA SER A 246 21.93 -14.61 -0.51
C SER A 246 20.49 -14.64 -1.03
N GLU A 247 19.88 -15.83 -1.13
CA GLU A 247 18.47 -15.99 -1.51
C GLU A 247 17.55 -15.30 -0.50
N LEU A 248 17.77 -15.50 0.80
CA LEU A 248 17.01 -14.84 1.86
C LEU A 248 17.15 -13.30 1.80
N VAL A 249 18.36 -12.81 1.51
CA VAL A 249 18.64 -11.37 1.34
C VAL A 249 17.85 -10.77 0.17
N GLU A 250 17.83 -11.42 -0.99
CA GLU A 250 17.10 -10.92 -2.15
C GLU A 250 15.58 -10.93 -1.93
N LEU A 251 15.04 -12.01 -1.33
CA LEU A 251 13.63 -12.08 -0.94
C LEU A 251 13.26 -10.97 0.05
N THR A 252 14.15 -10.66 0.99
CA THR A 252 13.93 -9.58 1.98
C THR A 252 13.85 -8.21 1.31
N LYS A 253 14.72 -7.93 0.33
CA LYS A 253 14.67 -6.68 -0.45
C LYS A 253 13.38 -6.57 -1.27
N GLU A 254 12.97 -7.65 -1.93
CA GLU A 254 11.73 -7.66 -2.72
C GLU A 254 10.51 -7.45 -1.81
N ARG A 255 10.42 -8.19 -0.70
CA ARG A 255 9.38 -7.99 0.31
C ARG A 255 9.34 -6.56 0.82
N ALA A 256 10.49 -5.99 1.21
CA ALA A 256 10.55 -4.63 1.76
C ALA A 256 9.98 -3.60 0.78
N LYS A 257 10.31 -3.72 -0.51
CA LYS A 257 9.77 -2.87 -1.57
C LYS A 257 8.26 -3.02 -1.71
N ASP A 258 7.76 -4.25 -1.84
CA ASP A 258 6.33 -4.51 -2.02
C ASP A 258 5.52 -4.08 -0.78
N TYR A 259 6.06 -4.33 0.43
CA TYR A 259 5.46 -3.93 1.69
C TYR A 259 5.41 -2.41 1.86
N ALA A 260 6.46 -1.69 1.45
CA ALA A 260 6.45 -0.22 1.46
C ALA A 260 5.38 0.35 0.51
N CYS A 261 5.24 -0.21 -0.69
CA CYS A 261 4.16 0.17 -1.61
C CYS A 261 2.78 -0.12 -1.01
N LEU A 262 2.58 -1.31 -0.44
CA LEU A 262 1.33 -1.68 0.22
C LEU A 262 1.02 -0.75 1.40
N HIS A 263 2.04 -0.35 2.15
CA HIS A 263 1.89 0.56 3.28
C HIS A 263 1.41 1.94 2.85
N ILE A 264 2.02 2.50 1.81
CA ILE A 264 1.63 3.77 1.20
C ILE A 264 0.17 3.70 0.71
N ASP A 265 -0.21 2.64 0.00
CA ASP A 265 -1.54 2.49 -0.57
C ASP A 265 -2.62 2.34 0.50
N ILE A 266 -2.38 1.52 1.53
CA ILE A 266 -3.31 1.38 2.66
C ILE A 266 -3.39 2.69 3.45
N LYS A 267 -2.27 3.39 3.66
CA LYS A 267 -2.26 4.71 4.31
C LYS A 267 -3.12 5.71 3.54
N SER A 268 -3.03 5.71 2.21
CA SER A 268 -3.89 6.56 1.36
C SER A 268 -5.38 6.25 1.54
N ILE A 269 -5.75 4.96 1.62
CA ILE A 269 -7.13 4.57 1.93
C ILE A 269 -7.57 5.10 3.29
N ILE A 270 -6.72 4.96 4.31
CA ILE A 270 -7.05 5.42 5.67
C ILE A 270 -7.29 6.93 5.69
N ILE A 271 -6.44 7.72 5.04
CA ILE A 271 -6.59 9.18 4.92
C ILE A 271 -7.95 9.52 4.29
N LYS A 272 -8.30 8.88 3.16
CA LYS A 272 -9.59 9.10 2.50
C LYS A 272 -10.78 8.81 3.42
N VAL A 273 -10.70 7.75 4.22
CA VAL A 273 -11.81 7.37 5.12
C VAL A 273 -11.90 8.29 6.34
N VAL A 274 -10.76 8.68 6.91
CA VAL A 274 -10.73 9.39 8.19
C VAL A 274 -10.82 10.89 8.00
N GLU A 275 -10.04 11.46 7.08
CA GLU A 275 -9.94 12.90 6.81
C GLU A 275 -10.98 13.34 5.78
N ASP A 276 -10.99 12.71 4.60
CA ASP A 276 -11.88 13.12 3.50
C ASP A 276 -13.33 12.62 3.70
N GLY A 277 -13.52 11.68 4.63
CA GLY A 277 -14.82 11.13 4.96
C GLY A 277 -15.39 10.21 3.89
N GLU A 278 -14.56 9.62 3.02
CA GLU A 278 -14.99 8.68 1.98
C GLU A 278 -15.12 7.25 2.53
N PRO A 279 -16.28 6.58 2.41
CA PRO A 279 -16.40 5.18 2.82
C PRO A 279 -15.53 4.25 1.97
N LEU A 280 -15.14 3.09 2.53
CA LEU A 280 -14.40 2.06 1.80
C LEU A 280 -15.19 1.55 0.59
N ARG A 281 -14.54 1.54 -0.59
CA ARG A 281 -15.13 1.19 -1.90
C ARG A 281 -15.53 -0.29 -2.06
N GLY A 282 -15.13 -1.16 -1.12
CA GLY A 282 -15.50 -2.58 -1.11
C GLY A 282 -16.68 -2.95 -0.22
N THR A 283 -16.93 -4.25 -0.11
CA THR A 283 -17.92 -4.86 0.79
C THR A 283 -17.28 -5.96 1.63
N CYS A 284 -17.78 -6.14 2.83
CA CYS A 284 -17.49 -7.28 3.69
C CYS A 284 -18.79 -7.88 4.24
N ASP A 285 -18.70 -9.04 4.87
CA ASP A 285 -19.85 -9.74 5.46
C ASP A 285 -20.54 -8.94 6.59
N ARG A 286 -19.86 -7.90 7.11
CA ARG A 286 -20.37 -7.00 8.15
C ARG A 286 -20.86 -5.67 7.60
N CYS A 287 -20.82 -5.48 6.29
CA CYS A 287 -21.30 -4.25 5.70
C CYS A 287 -22.78 -4.05 6.04
N PRO A 288 -23.17 -2.81 6.38
CA PRO A 288 -24.58 -2.49 6.50
C PRO A 288 -25.30 -2.77 5.17
N LYS A 289 -26.57 -3.17 5.24
CA LYS A 289 -27.42 -3.35 4.06
C LYS A 289 -27.73 -1.98 3.44
N VAL A 290 -26.78 -1.44 2.69
CA VAL A 290 -26.92 -0.19 1.93
C VAL A 290 -27.04 -0.54 0.45
N THR A 291 -27.82 0.25 -0.29
CA THR A 291 -28.00 0.01 -1.72
C THR A 291 -26.82 0.64 -2.44
N ILE A 292 -25.79 -0.15 -2.77
CA ILE A 292 -24.63 0.35 -3.51
C ILE A 292 -24.91 0.18 -5.00
N GLY A 293 -25.19 1.28 -5.70
CA GLY A 293 -25.16 1.29 -7.16
C GLY A 293 -23.71 1.25 -7.61
N ARG A 294 -23.31 0.20 -8.33
CA ARG A 294 -22.09 0.25 -9.16
C ARG A 294 -22.53 0.77 -10.52
N SER A 295 -21.93 1.86 -10.98
CA SER A 295 -22.20 2.39 -12.32
C SER A 295 -21.96 1.28 -13.35
N PRO A 296 -22.92 0.97 -14.24
CA PRO A 296 -22.81 -0.10 -15.23
C PRO A 296 -21.75 0.17 -16.30
#